data_AF-I3ZY01-F1
#
_entry.id   AF-I3ZY01-F1
#
_cell.length_a   1.000
_cell.length_b   1.000
_cell.length_c   1.000
_cell.angle_alpha   90.00
_cell.angle_beta   90.00
_cell.angle_gamma   90.00
#
_symmetry.space_group_name_H-M   'P 1'
#
loop_
_entity.id
_entity.type
_entity.pdbx_description
1 polymer ?
#
loop_
_entity_poly.entity_id
_entity_poly.type
_entity_poly.pdbx_seq_one_letter_code
_entity_poly.pdbx_strand_id
1 'polypeptide(L)'
;MGKQSKITITHYLNTNLKPYKINGEDYYPIYLQVTAKRKTTKIRSLMFEEYYTENDFKEIFSFEDEDDRVQVENEITIFENVAKLIIGAIGDFDTTFYAKYINFSNSISIWKPDTECLEYDGKKISTFSKNSIFGFALDTLYLEMTNEVKETTIFEFFNKENQNKAIEYIKSKGVENVEDVLNDINNLMFYASLDYFSYYLEASQKTKDLKELYELLFENYNRIISEKLFKKYGV
;
A
#
# COMPACT_ATOMS: atom_id res chain seq x y z
N MET A 1 -5.48 -24.30 5.12
CA MET A 1 -5.06 -22.96 4.64
C MET A 1 -4.76 -23.08 3.16
N GLY A 2 -5.51 -22.38 2.29
CA GLY A 2 -5.26 -22.41 0.84
C GLY A 2 -3.90 -21.79 0.51
N LYS A 3 -3.16 -22.36 -0.45
CA LYS A 3 -1.92 -21.76 -0.96
C LYS A 3 -2.21 -20.32 -1.39
N GLN A 4 -1.56 -19.36 -0.75
CA GLN A 4 -1.61 -17.96 -1.15
C GLN A 4 -1.15 -17.87 -2.62
N SER A 5 -1.96 -17.29 -3.48
CA SER A 5 -1.61 -17.15 -4.90
C SER A 5 -0.35 -16.29 -5.02
N LYS A 6 0.67 -16.79 -5.73
CA LYS A 6 1.91 -16.04 -5.97
C LYS A 6 1.59 -14.71 -6.65
N ILE A 7 2.07 -13.61 -6.05
CA ILE A 7 2.10 -12.28 -6.67
C ILE A 7 3.44 -12.14 -7.37
N THR A 8 3.46 -11.61 -8.58
CA THR A 8 4.69 -11.36 -9.34
C THR A 8 4.67 -9.92 -9.83
N ILE A 9 5.75 -9.19 -9.58
CA ILE A 9 5.92 -7.79 -9.94
C ILE A 9 7.24 -7.68 -10.68
N THR A 10 7.23 -7.02 -11.83
CA THR A 10 8.43 -6.86 -12.66
C THR A 10 8.39 -5.50 -13.35
N HIS A 11 9.46 -4.73 -13.16
CA HIS A 11 9.67 -3.49 -13.89
C HIS A 11 10.06 -3.77 -15.34
N TYR A 12 9.63 -2.90 -16.25
CA TYR A 12 10.02 -2.94 -17.64
C TYR A 12 9.97 -1.53 -18.25
N LEU A 13 10.88 -1.26 -19.18
CA LEU A 13 10.85 -0.05 -19.99
C LEU A 13 9.74 -0.17 -21.05
N ASN A 14 8.79 0.76 -21.08
CA ASN A 14 7.63 0.66 -21.97
C ASN A 14 7.90 1.22 -23.37
N THR A 15 8.62 0.44 -24.18
CA THR A 15 9.01 0.78 -25.56
C THR A 15 7.85 0.74 -26.57
N ASN A 16 6.65 0.33 -26.15
CA ASN A 16 5.45 0.39 -27.00
C ASN A 16 4.85 1.80 -27.09
N LEU A 17 5.22 2.69 -26.16
CA LEU A 17 4.81 4.09 -26.20
C LEU A 17 5.71 4.88 -27.15
N LYS A 18 5.19 5.98 -27.70
CA LYS A 18 6.00 6.89 -28.50
C LYS A 18 7.12 7.47 -27.62
N PRO A 19 8.41 7.32 -28.00
CA PRO A 19 9.51 7.84 -27.21
C PRO A 19 9.53 9.37 -27.19
N TYR A 20 10.10 9.92 -26.13
CA TYR A 20 10.62 11.28 -26.13
C TYR A 20 12.03 11.27 -26.72
N LYS A 21 12.33 12.17 -27.66
CA LYS A 21 13.64 12.21 -28.34
C LYS A 21 14.45 13.40 -27.86
N ILE A 22 15.61 13.14 -27.25
CA ILE A 22 16.57 14.17 -26.84
C ILE A 22 17.91 13.80 -27.48
N ASN A 23 18.50 14.72 -28.26
CA ASN A 23 19.80 14.51 -28.91
C ASN A 23 19.94 13.23 -29.76
N GLY A 24 18.82 12.69 -30.26
CA GLY A 24 18.80 11.48 -31.07
C GLY A 24 18.59 10.18 -30.27
N GLU A 25 18.57 10.24 -28.94
CA GLU A 25 18.28 9.11 -28.06
C GLU A 25 16.79 9.01 -27.74
N ASP A 26 16.31 7.78 -27.58
CA ASP A 26 14.92 7.48 -27.29
C ASP A 26 14.72 7.21 -25.78
N TYR A 27 13.82 7.97 -25.18
CA TYR A 27 13.48 7.89 -23.77
C TYR A 27 12.05 7.36 -23.60
N TYR A 28 11.87 6.43 -22.67
CA TYR A 28 10.61 5.73 -22.40
C TYR A 28 10.31 5.69 -20.90
N PRO A 29 9.03 5.65 -20.49
CA PRO A 29 8.69 5.54 -19.09
C PRO A 29 8.85 4.11 -18.57
N ILE A 30 9.21 3.97 -17.29
CA ILE A 30 9.26 2.68 -16.61
C ILE A 30 7.85 2.31 -16.11
N TYR A 31 7.47 1.05 -16.31
CA TYR A 31 6.22 0.48 -15.86
C TYR A 31 6.48 -0.77 -15.02
N LEU A 32 5.52 -1.13 -14.17
CA LEU A 32 5.45 -2.40 -13.46
C LEU A 32 4.36 -3.27 -14.08
N GLN A 33 4.70 -4.52 -14.33
CA GLN A 33 3.74 -5.57 -14.63
C GLN A 33 3.44 -6.34 -13.35
N VAL A 34 2.21 -6.25 -12.86
CA VAL A 34 1.75 -6.93 -11.65
C VAL A 34 0.82 -8.05 -12.02
N THR A 35 1.13 -9.27 -11.60
CA THR A 35 0.30 -10.46 -11.83
C THR A 35 -0.05 -11.12 -10.50
N ALA A 36 -1.34 -11.27 -10.24
CA ALA A 36 -1.87 -12.00 -9.09
C ALA A 36 -3.21 -12.64 -9.46
N LYS A 37 -3.53 -13.80 -8.85
CA LYS A 37 -4.75 -14.58 -9.18
C LYS A 37 -5.02 -14.75 -10.69
N ARG A 38 -3.96 -14.96 -11.48
CA ARG A 38 -3.98 -15.10 -12.96
C ARG A 38 -4.49 -13.87 -13.73
N LYS A 39 -4.57 -12.72 -13.07
CA LYS A 39 -4.91 -11.43 -13.66
C LYS A 39 -3.66 -10.55 -13.66
N THR A 40 -3.47 -9.81 -14.75
CA THR A 40 -2.28 -8.96 -14.95
C THR A 40 -2.71 -7.53 -15.19
N THR A 41 -1.99 -6.59 -14.58
CA THR A 41 -2.12 -5.16 -14.84
C THR A 41 -0.76 -4.53 -15.05
N LYS A 42 -0.77 -3.38 -15.73
CA LYS A 42 0.42 -2.58 -16.05
C LYS A 42 0.20 -1.19 -15.50
N ILE A 43 1.10 -0.74 -14.63
CA ILE A 43 1.02 0.54 -13.95
C ILE A 43 2.34 1.27 -14.16
N ARG A 44 2.32 2.58 -14.40
CA ARG A 44 3.54 3.38 -14.48
C ARG A 44 4.23 3.36 -13.11
N SER A 45 5.55 3.30 -13.08
CA SER A 45 6.28 3.46 -11.82
C SER A 45 5.99 4.83 -11.20
N LEU A 46 5.86 4.84 -9.88
CA LEU A 46 5.72 6.03 -9.05
C LEU A 46 7.05 6.43 -8.39
N MET A 47 8.05 5.54 -8.41
CA MET A 47 9.42 5.88 -7.99
C MET A 47 10.26 6.40 -9.17
N PHE A 48 10.07 5.81 -10.35
CA PHE A 48 10.77 6.17 -11.59
C PHE A 48 9.82 6.94 -12.52
N GLU A 49 9.47 8.17 -12.10
CA GLU A 49 8.46 8.98 -12.80
C GLU A 49 8.95 9.56 -14.13
N GLU A 50 10.26 9.65 -14.35
CA GLU A 50 10.84 10.25 -15.54
C GLU A 50 10.81 9.29 -16.76
N TYR A 51 11.45 9.73 -17.85
CA TYR A 51 11.69 8.89 -19.02
C TYR A 51 13.17 8.51 -19.05
N TYR A 52 13.44 7.26 -19.40
CA TYR A 52 14.74 6.63 -19.31
C TYR A 52 15.12 6.02 -20.65
N THR A 53 16.41 6.01 -20.98
CA THR A 53 16.94 5.24 -22.10
C THR A 53 17.00 3.75 -21.75
N GLU A 54 17.29 2.90 -22.75
CA GLU A 54 17.57 1.49 -22.49
C GLU A 54 18.84 1.28 -21.65
N ASN A 55 19.80 2.21 -21.71
CA ASN A 55 21.04 2.11 -20.94
C ASN A 55 20.77 2.49 -19.48
N ASP A 56 20.06 3.59 -19.23
CA ASP A 56 19.65 3.99 -17.87
C ASP A 56 18.85 2.85 -17.21
N PHE A 57 17.93 2.22 -17.94
CA PHE A 57 17.18 1.08 -17.43
C PHE A 57 18.11 -0.10 -17.07
N LYS A 58 19.09 -0.43 -17.92
CA LYS A 58 20.03 -1.53 -17.60
C LYS A 58 20.91 -1.21 -16.40
N GLU A 59 21.29 0.05 -16.22
CA GLU A 59 22.09 0.52 -15.09
C GLU A 59 21.29 0.44 -13.78
N ILE A 60 20.09 1.02 -13.73
CA ILE A 60 19.20 0.98 -12.55
C ILE A 60 18.94 -0.47 -12.11
N PHE A 61 18.65 -1.35 -13.06
CA PHE A 61 18.29 -2.75 -12.79
C PHE A 61 19.50 -3.72 -12.82
N SER A 62 20.73 -3.22 -12.97
CA SER A 62 21.94 -4.02 -12.71
C SER A 62 22.21 -4.16 -11.20
N PHE A 63 21.66 -3.23 -10.40
CA PHE A 63 21.86 -3.11 -8.95
C PHE A 63 23.33 -2.96 -8.56
N GLU A 64 24.12 -2.27 -9.40
CA GLU A 64 25.46 -1.84 -9.03
C GLU A 64 25.44 -0.68 -8.03
N ASP A 65 24.41 0.17 -8.09
CA ASP A 65 24.10 1.19 -7.07
C ASP A 65 23.09 0.64 -6.04
N GLU A 66 23.40 0.79 -4.75
CA GLU A 66 22.54 0.34 -3.67
C GLU A 66 21.28 1.23 -3.52
N ASP A 67 21.36 2.52 -3.87
CA ASP A 67 20.21 3.42 -3.83
C ASP A 67 19.13 2.99 -4.85
N ASP A 68 19.55 2.61 -6.06
CA ASP A 68 18.65 2.07 -7.09
C ASP A 68 17.99 0.77 -6.63
N ARG A 69 18.77 -0.11 -6.02
CA ARG A 69 18.26 -1.36 -5.45
C ARG A 69 17.21 -1.09 -4.38
N VAL A 70 17.47 -0.17 -3.46
CA VAL A 70 16.54 0.21 -2.39
C VAL A 70 15.25 0.78 -2.98
N GLN A 71 15.33 1.64 -3.99
CA GLN A 71 14.14 2.21 -4.66
C GLN A 71 13.29 1.12 -5.33
N VAL A 72 13.92 0.21 -6.07
CA VAL A 72 13.22 -0.90 -6.74
C VAL A 72 12.56 -1.84 -5.72
N GLU A 73 13.30 -2.24 -4.67
CA GLU A 73 12.79 -3.13 -3.63
C GLU A 73 11.64 -2.46 -2.83
N ASN A 74 11.75 -1.15 -2.56
CA ASN A 74 10.68 -0.37 -1.95
C ASN A 74 9.42 -0.41 -2.80
N GLU A 75 9.51 -0.11 -4.10
CA GLU A 75 8.35 -0.09 -4.98
C GLU A 75 7.70 -1.47 -5.12
N ILE A 76 8.50 -2.53 -5.30
CA ILE A 76 7.98 -3.92 -5.34
C ILE A 76 7.20 -4.24 -4.06
N THR A 77 7.75 -3.88 -2.89
CA THR A 77 7.14 -4.17 -1.60
C THR A 77 5.80 -3.46 -1.43
N ILE A 78 5.70 -2.19 -1.84
CA ILE A 78 4.44 -1.44 -1.81
C ILE A 78 3.38 -2.14 -2.65
N PHE A 79 3.72 -2.43 -3.91
CA PHE A 79 2.80 -3.04 -4.86
C PHE A 79 2.36 -4.43 -4.39
N GLU A 80 3.25 -5.21 -3.77
CA GLU A 80 2.94 -6.53 -3.22
C GLU A 80 2.01 -6.43 -2.00
N ASN A 81 2.31 -5.54 -1.06
CA ASN A 81 1.52 -5.34 0.16
C ASN A 81 0.09 -4.89 -0.17
N VAL A 82 -0.06 -3.90 -1.05
CA VAL A 82 -1.36 -3.43 -1.51
C VAL A 82 -2.14 -4.54 -2.21
N ALA A 83 -1.47 -5.37 -3.04
CA ALA A 83 -2.13 -6.49 -3.69
C ALA A 83 -2.62 -7.54 -2.68
N LYS A 84 -1.82 -7.85 -1.64
CA LYS A 84 -2.23 -8.76 -0.55
C LYS A 84 -3.44 -8.23 0.21
N LEU A 85 -3.46 -6.94 0.54
CA LEU A 85 -4.55 -6.29 1.27
C LEU A 85 -5.86 -6.33 0.47
N ILE A 86 -5.82 -5.94 -0.80
CA ILE A 86 -6.98 -5.99 -1.70
C ILE A 86 -7.47 -7.44 -1.85
N ILE A 87 -6.58 -8.38 -2.16
CA ILE A 87 -6.96 -9.80 -2.29
C ILE A 87 -7.59 -10.34 -1.00
N GLY A 88 -7.10 -9.90 0.15
CA GLY A 88 -7.66 -10.24 1.45
C GLY A 88 -9.06 -9.65 1.68
N ALA A 89 -9.29 -8.42 1.25
CA ALA A 89 -10.55 -7.71 1.45
C ALA A 89 -11.67 -8.14 0.49
N ILE A 90 -11.37 -8.24 -0.82
CA ILE A 90 -12.38 -8.53 -1.84
C ILE A 90 -12.36 -9.99 -2.32
N GLY A 91 -11.40 -10.80 -1.86
CA GLY A 91 -11.29 -12.20 -2.27
C GLY A 91 -10.84 -12.41 -3.72
N ASP A 92 -10.40 -11.37 -4.43
CA ASP A 92 -9.97 -11.40 -5.84
C ASP A 92 -8.90 -10.32 -6.11
N PHE A 93 -8.23 -10.38 -7.27
CA PHE A 93 -7.33 -9.33 -7.76
C PHE A 93 -8.01 -8.51 -8.84
N ASP A 94 -8.84 -7.54 -8.45
CA ASP A 94 -9.42 -6.59 -9.40
C ASP A 94 -8.36 -5.56 -9.81
N THR A 95 -7.98 -5.61 -11.09
CA THR A 95 -6.89 -4.80 -11.64
C THR A 95 -7.22 -3.31 -11.68
N THR A 96 -8.51 -2.96 -11.79
CA THR A 96 -8.97 -1.57 -11.81
C THR A 96 -8.96 -1.00 -10.41
N PHE A 97 -9.51 -1.73 -9.43
CA PHE A 97 -9.45 -1.36 -8.02
C PHE A 97 -8.01 -1.18 -7.58
N TYR A 98 -7.15 -2.16 -7.89
CA TYR A 98 -5.74 -2.12 -7.55
C TYR A 98 -5.01 -0.91 -8.13
N ALA A 99 -5.14 -0.67 -9.44
CA ALA A 99 -4.47 0.48 -10.07
C ALA A 99 -4.99 1.82 -9.53
N LYS A 100 -6.28 1.93 -9.21
CA LYS A 100 -6.86 3.14 -8.63
C LYS A 100 -6.41 3.36 -7.20
N TYR A 101 -6.37 2.30 -6.39
CA TYR A 101 -5.93 2.38 -5.01
C TYR A 101 -4.44 2.74 -4.91
N ILE A 102 -3.57 2.19 -5.77
CA ILE A 102 -2.14 2.57 -5.82
C ILE A 102 -1.98 4.08 -6.04
N ASN A 103 -2.64 4.63 -7.07
CA ASN A 103 -2.57 6.07 -7.35
C ASN A 103 -3.14 6.91 -6.20
N PHE A 104 -4.26 6.49 -5.62
CA PHE A 104 -4.86 7.13 -4.46
C PHE A 104 -3.90 7.14 -3.26
N SER A 105 -3.28 6.00 -2.95
CA SER A 105 -2.40 5.86 -1.79
C SER A 105 -1.17 6.76 -1.86
N ASN A 106 -0.72 7.11 -3.07
CA ASN A 106 0.40 8.03 -3.29
C ASN A 106 0.00 9.52 -3.14
N SER A 107 -1.29 9.81 -2.96
CA SER A 107 -1.83 11.17 -2.84
C SER A 107 -2.40 11.49 -1.46
N ILE A 108 -2.48 10.52 -0.56
CA ILE A 108 -3.08 10.66 0.77
C ILE A 108 -2.06 10.36 1.85
N SER A 109 -1.99 11.27 2.84
CA SER A 109 -1.18 11.15 4.05
C SER A 109 -1.71 10.07 4.98
N ILE A 110 -0.80 9.37 5.68
CA ILE A 110 -1.15 8.34 6.68
C ILE A 110 -1.98 8.87 7.85
N TRP A 111 -2.00 10.19 8.04
CA TRP A 111 -2.74 10.87 9.11
C TRP A 111 -4.20 11.19 8.75
N LYS A 112 -4.61 10.96 7.50
CA LYS A 112 -6.00 11.23 7.06
C LYS A 112 -6.98 10.14 7.51
N PRO A 113 -6.72 8.84 7.31
CA PRO A 113 -7.63 7.80 7.76
C PRO A 113 -7.80 7.84 9.29
N ASP A 114 -9.04 7.75 9.76
CA ASP A 114 -9.31 7.58 11.19
C ASP A 114 -8.95 6.15 11.60
N THR A 115 -7.77 6.01 12.18
CA THR A 115 -7.30 4.76 12.76
C THR A 115 -7.39 4.78 14.29
N GLU A 116 -7.89 5.86 14.90
CA GLU A 116 -7.75 6.13 16.34
C GLU A 116 -8.67 5.27 17.19
N CYS A 117 -9.94 5.21 16.82
CA CYS A 117 -10.96 4.54 17.60
C CYS A 117 -11.75 3.56 16.74
N LEU A 118 -11.79 2.31 17.20
CA LEU A 118 -12.58 1.25 16.60
C LEU A 118 -13.80 0.97 17.47
N GLU A 119 -14.97 0.88 16.84
CA GLU A 119 -16.23 0.55 17.51
C GLU A 119 -16.82 -0.74 16.95
N TYR A 120 -17.13 -1.68 17.84
CA TYR A 120 -17.80 -2.94 17.49
C TYR A 120 -18.74 -3.37 18.61
N ASP A 121 -20.01 -3.64 18.28
CA ASP A 121 -21.06 -4.03 19.23
C ASP A 121 -21.13 -3.12 20.49
N GLY A 122 -20.97 -1.81 20.30
CA GLY A 122 -21.03 -0.79 21.36
C GLY A 122 -19.80 -0.72 22.28
N LYS A 123 -18.78 -1.55 22.03
CA LYS A 123 -17.47 -1.43 22.68
C LYS A 123 -16.55 -0.57 21.84
N LYS A 124 -15.69 0.21 22.51
CA LYS A 124 -14.67 1.05 21.87
C LYS A 124 -13.28 0.59 22.27
N ILE A 125 -12.37 0.56 21.30
CA ILE A 125 -10.95 0.43 21.57
C ILE A 125 -10.18 1.53 20.88
N SER A 126 -9.18 2.02 21.58
CA SER A 126 -8.23 2.99 21.06
C SER A 126 -7.03 2.25 20.46
N THR A 127 -6.40 2.84 19.46
CA THR A 127 -5.10 2.40 18.94
C THR A 127 -3.99 3.44 19.22
N PHE A 128 -4.33 4.67 19.60
CA PHE A 128 -3.40 5.79 19.85
C PHE A 128 -3.08 6.03 21.33
N SER A 129 -3.73 5.32 22.24
CA SER A 129 -3.46 5.49 23.68
C SER A 129 -2.46 4.46 24.21
N LYS A 130 -1.98 4.68 25.45
CA LYS A 130 -1.22 3.66 26.21
C LYS A 130 -1.98 2.33 26.37
N ASN A 131 -3.30 2.35 26.21
CA ASN A 131 -4.17 1.17 26.27
C ASN A 131 -4.52 0.65 24.86
N SER A 132 -3.70 0.98 23.86
CA SER A 132 -3.85 0.47 22.51
C SER A 132 -3.91 -1.06 22.48
N ILE A 133 -4.76 -1.61 21.60
CA ILE A 133 -4.83 -3.06 21.35
C ILE A 133 -3.48 -3.66 20.92
N PHE A 134 -2.59 -2.85 20.36
CA PHE A 134 -1.27 -3.28 19.91
C PHE A 134 -0.23 -3.27 21.04
N GLY A 135 -0.58 -2.81 22.24
CA GLY A 135 0.35 -2.66 23.36
C GLY A 135 1.25 -1.41 23.28
N PHE A 136 1.05 -0.58 22.26
CA PHE A 136 1.74 0.70 22.07
C PHE A 136 0.88 1.67 21.27
N ALA A 137 1.16 2.96 21.42
CA ALA A 137 0.42 4.02 20.74
C ALA A 137 0.81 4.10 19.26
N LEU A 138 -0.19 4.02 18.38
CA LEU A 138 -0.01 3.94 16.92
C LEU A 138 0.52 5.24 16.30
N ASP A 139 0.18 6.40 16.85
CA ASP A 139 0.78 7.70 16.48
C ASP A 139 2.30 7.67 16.60
N THR A 140 2.81 7.09 17.68
CA THR A 140 4.23 7.05 17.96
C THR A 140 4.94 6.21 16.89
N LEU A 141 4.34 5.09 16.47
CA LEU A 141 4.85 4.33 15.34
C LEU A 141 4.84 5.18 14.05
N TYR A 142 3.75 5.89 13.76
CA TYR A 142 3.65 6.74 12.57
C TYR A 142 4.69 7.87 12.55
N LEU A 143 4.97 8.48 13.70
CA LEU A 143 6.01 9.50 13.85
C LEU A 143 7.41 8.92 13.55
N GLU A 144 7.72 7.71 14.04
CA GLU A 144 9.01 7.05 13.79
C GLU A 144 9.23 6.68 12.31
N MET A 145 8.16 6.54 11.53
CA MET A 145 8.23 6.30 10.08
C MET A 145 8.22 7.59 9.26
N THR A 146 7.79 8.71 9.84
CA THR A 146 7.63 9.97 9.10
C THR A 146 8.96 10.68 8.95
N ASN A 147 9.26 11.17 7.74
CA ASN A 147 10.42 12.02 7.51
C ASN A 147 10.05 13.48 7.83
N GLU A 148 10.91 14.22 8.53
CA GLU A 148 10.64 15.61 8.98
C GLU A 148 10.33 16.58 7.82
N VAL A 149 10.74 16.24 6.59
CA VAL A 149 10.66 17.13 5.43
C VAL A 149 9.32 17.05 4.70
N LYS A 150 8.62 15.90 4.75
CA LYS A 150 7.38 15.67 3.99
C LYS A 150 6.50 14.66 4.71
N GLU A 151 5.20 14.94 4.77
CA GLU A 151 4.22 13.98 5.27
C GLU A 151 4.27 12.67 4.48
N THR A 152 4.41 11.56 5.21
CA THR A 152 4.39 10.21 4.65
C THR A 152 3.00 9.87 4.10
N THR A 153 2.98 9.45 2.85
CA THR A 153 1.78 8.95 2.17
C THR A 153 1.49 7.50 2.56
N ILE A 154 0.27 7.04 2.33
CA ILE A 154 -0.10 5.62 2.50
C ILE A 154 0.76 4.73 1.59
N PHE A 155 1.12 5.21 0.39
CA PHE A 155 2.03 4.51 -0.52
C PHE A 155 3.41 4.30 0.12
N GLU A 156 4.03 5.38 0.62
CA GLU A 156 5.33 5.33 1.30
C GLU A 156 5.28 4.49 2.59
N PHE A 157 4.16 4.46 3.32
CA PHE A 157 3.99 3.60 4.50
C PHE A 157 4.20 2.11 4.19
N PHE A 158 3.75 1.65 3.02
CA PHE A 158 3.88 0.24 2.63
C PHE A 158 5.25 -0.13 2.04
N ASN A 159 6.20 0.82 1.96
CA ASN A 159 7.52 0.56 1.42
C ASN A 159 8.38 -0.30 2.36
N LYS A 160 9.41 -0.95 1.81
CA LYS A 160 10.23 -1.90 2.56
C LYS A 160 10.90 -1.25 3.76
N GLU A 161 11.45 -0.04 3.59
CA GLU A 161 12.13 0.69 4.66
C GLU A 161 11.21 0.99 5.85
N ASN A 162 10.02 1.54 5.60
CA ASN A 162 9.06 1.89 6.65
C ASN A 162 8.46 0.65 7.30
N GLN A 163 8.21 -0.41 6.54
CA GLN A 163 7.78 -1.69 7.13
C GLN A 163 8.88 -2.27 8.04
N ASN A 164 10.16 -2.17 7.67
CA ASN A 164 11.28 -2.57 8.53
C ASN A 164 11.39 -1.69 9.79
N LYS A 165 11.24 -0.37 9.67
CA LYS A 165 11.17 0.55 10.83
C LYS A 165 10.03 0.16 11.76
N ALA A 166 8.86 -0.19 11.21
CA ALA A 166 7.73 -0.64 11.99
C ALA A 166 8.02 -1.96 12.73
N ILE A 167 8.65 -2.94 12.06
CA ILE A 167 9.08 -4.20 12.67
C ILE A 167 10.01 -3.93 13.86
N GLU A 168 11.05 -3.12 13.67
CA GLU A 168 12.02 -2.80 14.73
C GLU A 168 11.37 -2.02 15.89
N TYR A 169 10.47 -1.09 15.57
CA TYR A 169 9.69 -0.39 16.59
C TYR A 169 8.83 -1.37 17.41
N ILE A 170 8.06 -2.24 16.76
CA ILE A 170 7.18 -3.22 17.44
C ILE A 170 8.01 -4.17 18.32
N LYS A 171 9.16 -4.65 17.82
CA LYS A 171 10.12 -5.45 18.60
C LYS A 171 10.58 -4.71 19.85
N SER A 172 10.90 -3.41 19.73
CA SER A 172 11.35 -2.59 20.87
C SER A 172 10.30 -2.46 21.99
N LYS A 173 9.02 -2.71 21.68
CA LYS A 173 7.92 -2.70 22.65
C LYS A 173 7.70 -4.06 23.34
N GLY A 174 8.49 -5.08 23.00
CA GLY A 174 8.38 -6.41 23.61
C GLY A 174 7.21 -7.25 23.10
N VAL A 175 6.67 -6.92 21.91
CA VAL A 175 5.60 -7.69 21.27
C VAL A 175 6.18 -8.97 20.64
N GLU A 176 5.67 -10.14 21.01
CA GLU A 176 6.19 -11.43 20.50
C GLU A 176 5.82 -11.69 19.03
N ASN A 177 4.58 -11.41 18.63
CA ASN A 177 4.05 -11.69 17.29
C ASN A 177 4.16 -10.49 16.33
N VAL A 178 5.38 -9.97 16.16
CA VAL A 178 5.68 -8.70 15.44
C VAL A 178 5.02 -8.63 14.05
N GLU A 179 5.26 -9.65 13.21
CA GLU A 179 4.73 -9.71 11.83
C GLU A 179 3.21 -9.71 11.79
N ASP A 180 2.59 -10.39 12.75
CA ASP A 180 1.14 -10.53 12.83
C ASP A 180 0.49 -9.21 13.27
N VAL A 181 1.13 -8.47 14.19
CA VAL A 181 0.72 -7.12 14.59
C VAL A 181 0.91 -6.12 13.45
N LEU A 182 2.04 -6.16 12.74
CA LEU A 182 2.26 -5.29 11.58
C LEU A 182 1.22 -5.56 10.48
N ASN A 183 0.89 -6.84 10.23
CA ASN A 183 -0.17 -7.19 9.29
C ASN A 183 -1.53 -6.62 9.72
N ASP A 184 -1.84 -6.59 11.01
CA ASP A 184 -3.06 -5.97 11.50
C ASP A 184 -3.07 -4.45 11.36
N ILE A 185 -1.94 -3.79 11.58
CA ILE A 185 -1.79 -2.35 11.34
C ILE A 185 -1.94 -2.03 9.85
N ASN A 186 -1.35 -2.85 8.97
CA ASN A 186 -1.49 -2.71 7.52
C ASN A 186 -2.96 -2.88 7.07
N ASN A 187 -3.67 -3.85 7.65
CA ASN A 187 -5.11 -4.00 7.42
C ASN A 187 -5.88 -2.78 7.93
N LEU A 188 -5.57 -2.30 9.14
CA LEU A 188 -6.21 -1.12 9.72
C LEU A 188 -6.05 0.10 8.82
N MET A 189 -4.83 0.40 8.38
CA MET A 189 -4.55 1.50 7.46
C MET A 189 -5.32 1.35 6.14
N PHE A 190 -5.31 0.16 5.54
CA PHE A 190 -6.04 -0.11 4.30
C PHE A 190 -7.54 0.13 4.47
N TYR A 191 -8.19 -0.53 5.43
CA TYR A 191 -9.63 -0.42 5.62
C TYR A 191 -10.04 1.00 6.01
N ALA A 192 -9.33 1.65 6.94
CA ALA A 192 -9.63 3.03 7.34
C ALA A 192 -9.51 4.01 6.16
N SER A 193 -8.58 3.76 5.23
CA SER A 193 -8.43 4.61 4.05
C SER A 193 -9.54 4.47 3.01
N LEU A 194 -10.38 3.42 3.10
CA LEU A 194 -11.44 3.16 2.13
C LEU A 194 -12.52 4.24 2.10
N ASP A 195 -12.70 4.98 3.20
CA ASP A 195 -13.59 6.15 3.22
C ASP A 195 -13.15 7.20 2.20
N TYR A 196 -11.91 7.68 2.36
CA TYR A 196 -11.26 8.62 1.45
C TYR A 196 -11.11 8.06 0.03
N PHE A 197 -10.85 6.76 -0.11
CA PHE A 197 -10.78 6.14 -1.42
C PHE A 197 -12.14 6.15 -2.11
N SER A 198 -13.24 5.96 -1.37
CA SER A 198 -14.59 6.02 -1.93
C SER A 198 -14.89 7.41 -2.51
N TYR A 199 -14.50 8.48 -1.81
CA TYR A 199 -14.61 9.86 -2.33
C TYR A 199 -13.70 10.10 -3.54
N TYR A 200 -12.48 9.55 -3.53
CA TYR A 200 -11.56 9.61 -4.67
C TYR A 200 -12.18 8.96 -5.93
N LEU A 201 -12.92 7.86 -5.78
CA LEU A 201 -13.61 7.20 -6.89
C LEU A 201 -14.80 8.00 -7.44
N GLU A 202 -15.40 8.91 -6.67
CA GLU A 202 -16.50 9.75 -7.15
C GLU A 202 -16.06 10.85 -8.12
N ALA A 203 -14.76 11.16 -8.16
CA ALA A 203 -14.21 12.24 -8.98
C ALA A 203 -14.30 11.99 -10.52
N SER A 204 -14.62 10.78 -10.97
CA SER A 204 -14.79 10.48 -12.40
C SER A 204 -15.91 9.47 -12.68
N GLN A 205 -16.62 9.63 -13.80
CA GLN A 205 -17.71 8.72 -14.18
C GLN A 205 -17.24 7.25 -14.32
N LYS A 206 -16.02 7.01 -14.81
CA LYS A 206 -15.44 5.66 -14.97
C LYS A 206 -15.09 4.98 -13.64
N THR A 207 -14.92 5.75 -12.57
CA THR A 207 -14.60 5.24 -11.24
C THR A 207 -15.84 5.09 -10.37
N LYS A 208 -16.97 5.68 -10.75
CA LYS A 208 -18.25 5.50 -10.08
C LYS A 208 -18.75 4.05 -10.15
N ASP A 209 -18.67 3.41 -11.33
CA ASP A 209 -19.05 2.00 -11.50
C ASP A 209 -18.25 1.07 -10.59
N LEU A 210 -16.98 1.41 -10.32
CA LEU A 210 -16.13 0.67 -9.39
C LEU A 210 -16.59 0.82 -7.94
N LYS A 211 -17.05 2.02 -7.55
CA LYS A 211 -17.63 2.25 -6.23
C LYS A 211 -18.91 1.42 -6.05
N GLU A 212 -19.79 1.43 -7.04
CA GLU A 212 -21.03 0.63 -7.03
C GLU A 212 -20.72 -0.88 -6.95
N LEU A 213 -19.71 -1.36 -7.68
CA LEU A 213 -19.29 -2.77 -7.63
C LEU A 213 -18.86 -3.24 -6.23
N TYR A 214 -18.27 -2.33 -5.44
CA TYR A 214 -17.73 -2.63 -4.11
C TYR A 214 -18.48 -1.87 -2.99
N GLU A 215 -19.73 -1.47 -3.22
CA GLU A 215 -20.54 -0.69 -2.29
C GLU A 215 -20.56 -1.32 -0.89
N LEU A 216 -20.81 -2.64 -0.80
CA LEU A 216 -20.82 -3.36 0.48
C LEU A 216 -19.49 -3.27 1.23
N LEU A 217 -18.35 -3.26 0.53
CA LEU A 217 -17.05 -3.08 1.17
C LEU A 217 -16.93 -1.65 1.73
N PHE A 218 -17.30 -0.64 0.94
CA PHE A 218 -17.24 0.76 1.34
C PHE A 218 -18.25 1.13 2.43
N GLU A 219 -19.37 0.42 2.55
CA GLU A 219 -20.34 0.64 3.63
C GLU A 219 -19.94 -0.06 4.93
N ASN A 220 -19.13 -1.13 4.85
CA ASN A 220 -18.86 -2.00 6.00
C ASN A 220 -17.38 -2.06 6.41
N TYR A 221 -16.47 -1.33 5.78
CA TYR A 221 -15.02 -1.42 6.05
C TYR A 221 -14.69 -1.29 7.54
N ASN A 222 -15.27 -0.31 8.23
CA ASN A 222 -15.06 -0.05 9.65
C ASN A 222 -15.53 -1.22 10.51
N ARG A 223 -16.71 -1.78 10.20
CA ARG A 223 -17.24 -2.95 10.90
C ARG A 223 -16.33 -4.16 10.69
N ILE A 224 -15.89 -4.42 9.45
CA ILE A 224 -15.04 -5.56 9.09
C ILE A 224 -13.73 -5.54 9.88
N ILE A 225 -13.02 -4.41 9.86
CA ILE A 225 -11.73 -4.30 10.54
C ILE A 225 -11.87 -4.30 12.06
N SER A 226 -12.90 -3.62 12.58
CA SER A 226 -13.19 -3.62 14.03
C SER A 226 -13.50 -5.04 14.50
N GLU A 227 -14.44 -5.74 13.86
CA GLU A 227 -14.79 -7.13 14.21
C GLU A 227 -13.56 -8.04 14.24
N LYS A 228 -12.69 -7.94 13.21
CA LYS A 228 -11.46 -8.73 13.12
C LYS A 228 -10.53 -8.48 14.32
N LEU A 229 -10.27 -7.21 14.64
CA LEU A 229 -9.34 -6.84 15.70
C LEU A 229 -9.92 -7.14 17.09
N PHE A 230 -11.21 -6.88 17.30
CA PHE A 230 -11.91 -7.24 18.55
C PHE A 230 -11.83 -8.73 18.86
N LYS A 231 -12.12 -9.58 17.86
CA LYS A 231 -12.05 -11.05 18.02
C LYS A 231 -10.64 -11.54 18.35
N LYS A 232 -9.61 -10.88 17.83
CA LYS A 232 -8.22 -11.28 17.99
C LYS A 232 -7.61 -10.83 19.31
N TYR A 233 -7.86 -9.58 19.71
CA TYR A 233 -7.28 -8.98 20.91
C TYR A 233 -8.16 -9.13 22.16
N GLY A 234 -9.38 -9.68 22.01
CA GLY A 234 -10.19 -10.15 23.14
C GLY A 234 -10.77 -9.04 24.02
N VAL A 235 -11.10 -7.88 23.44
CA VAL A 235 -11.63 -6.71 24.16
C VAL A 235 -13.16 -6.74 24.29
#